data_AF-A0A8T4AIE9-F1
#
_entry.id   AF-A0A8T4AIE9-F1
#
_cell.length_a   1.000
_cell.length_b   1.000
_cell.length_c   1.000
_cell.angle_alpha   90.00
_cell.angle_beta   90.00
_cell.angle_gamma   90.00
#
_symmetry.space_group_name_H-M   'P 1'
#
loop_
_entity.id
_entity.type
_entity.pdbx_description
1 polymer ?
#
loop_
_entity_poly.entity_id
_entity_poly.type
_entity_poly.pdbx_seq_one_letter_code
_entity_poly.pdbx_strand_id
1 'polypeptide(L)'
;LCPEEKMVSGMCEAGWWSIAETTLISIFSAIAAMFVLAVSSFITPSERPEVILLTLFIGGMAAVFLGIQSNEWVAMVSAVVSGIITAIYFFKKYKNRV
;
A
#
# COMPACT_ATOMS: atom_id res chain seq x y z
N LEU A 1 -9.85 21.92 -0.19
CA LEU A 1 -11.21 22.16 -0.74
C LEU A 1 -11.07 22.59 -2.19
N CYS A 2 -11.85 22.00 -3.10
CA CYS A 2 -11.96 22.49 -4.47
C CYS A 2 -12.81 23.78 -4.46
N PRO A 3 -12.39 24.86 -5.14
CA PRO A 3 -13.25 26.03 -5.28
C PRO A 3 -14.52 25.67 -6.06
N GLU A 4 -15.68 26.19 -5.64
CA GLU A 4 -16.99 25.81 -6.21
C GLU A 4 -17.06 26.05 -7.72
N GLU A 5 -16.36 27.08 -8.22
CA GLU A 5 -16.23 27.41 -9.64
C GLU A 5 -15.46 26.37 -10.48
N LYS A 6 -14.81 25.40 -9.83
CA LYS A 6 -14.08 24.29 -10.47
C LYS A 6 -14.71 22.93 -10.16
N MET A 7 -15.87 22.90 -9.52
CA MET A 7 -16.65 21.67 -9.35
C MET A 7 -17.63 21.49 -10.51
N VAL A 8 -17.44 20.43 -11.28
CA VAL A 8 -18.36 20.02 -12.34
C VAL A 8 -18.87 18.62 -12.00
N SER A 9 -20.19 18.48 -11.88
CA SER A 9 -20.85 17.20 -11.57
C SER A 9 -20.36 16.51 -10.28
N GLY A 10 -19.99 17.28 -9.25
CA GLY A 10 -19.48 16.76 -7.98
C GLY A 10 -18.01 16.31 -8.02
N MET A 11 -17.34 16.45 -9.17
CA MET A 11 -15.92 16.20 -9.33
C MET A 11 -15.16 17.53 -9.40
N CYS A 12 -13.94 17.54 -8.85
CA CYS A 12 -13.08 18.71 -8.94
C CYS A 12 -12.27 18.67 -10.24
N GLU A 13 -12.51 19.61 -11.15
CA GLU A 13 -11.78 19.76 -12.41
C GLU A 13 -10.56 20.69 -12.28
N ALA A 14 -10.17 21.05 -11.05
CA ALA A 14 -8.96 21.84 -10.87
C ALA A 14 -7.75 21.03 -11.36
N GLY A 15 -6.87 21.65 -12.16
CA GLY A 15 -5.72 20.94 -12.75
C GLY A 15 -4.75 20.33 -11.74
N TRP A 16 -4.78 20.77 -10.47
CA TRP A 16 -4.00 20.20 -9.37
C TRP A 16 -4.69 19.00 -8.69
N TRP A 17 -6.01 18.81 -8.88
CA TRP A 17 -6.79 17.79 -8.18
C TRP A 17 -6.35 16.38 -8.56
N SER A 18 -6.20 16.09 -9.86
CA SER A 18 -5.76 14.77 -10.33
C SER A 18 -4.40 14.36 -9.76
N ILE A 19 -3.46 15.31 -9.64
CA ILE A 19 -2.14 15.08 -9.05
C ILE A 19 -2.26 14.83 -7.55
N ALA A 20 -3.04 15.66 -6.85
CA ALA A 20 -3.26 15.53 -5.41
C ALA A 20 -3.94 14.21 -5.04
N GLU A 21 -4.97 13.82 -5.80
CA GLU A 21 -5.71 12.57 -5.63
C GLU A 21 -4.79 11.36 -5.80
N THR A 22 -4.05 11.28 -6.92
CA THR A 22 -3.09 10.20 -7.18
C THR A 22 -2.02 10.10 -6.08
N THR A 23 -1.51 11.25 -5.64
CA THR A 23 -0.48 11.32 -4.59
C THR A 23 -1.03 10.84 -3.24
N LEU A 24 -2.23 11.28 -2.85
CA LEU A 24 -2.85 10.85 -1.60
C LEU A 24 -3.15 9.35 -1.61
N ILE A 25 -3.79 8.84 -2.67
CA ILE A 25 -4.14 7.42 -2.78
C ILE A 25 -2.86 6.58 -2.72
N SER A 26 -1.80 6.96 -3.44
CA SER A 26 -0.53 6.23 -3.43
C SER A 26 0.16 6.21 -2.06
N ILE A 27 0.13 7.31 -1.31
CA ILE A 27 0.72 7.39 0.04
C ILE A 27 -0.08 6.53 1.02
N PHE A 28 -1.41 6.65 1.04
CA PHE A 28 -2.24 5.87 1.95
C PHE A 28 -2.20 4.38 1.62
N SER A 29 -2.17 4.03 0.34
CA SER A 29 -1.96 2.65 -0.13
C SER A 29 -0.64 2.07 0.39
N ALA A 30 0.45 2.84 0.28
CA ALA A 30 1.75 2.42 0.80
C ALA A 30 1.73 2.23 2.32
N ILE A 31 1.16 3.19 3.07
CA ILE A 31 1.05 3.11 4.53
C ILE A 31 0.23 1.89 4.95
N ALA A 32 -0.91 1.63 4.29
CA ALA A 32 -1.74 0.47 4.58
C ALA A 32 -0.97 -0.84 4.40
N ALA A 33 -0.23 -0.99 3.29
CA ALA A 33 0.60 -2.17 3.03
C ALA A 33 1.68 -2.37 4.12
N MET A 34 2.33 -1.28 4.56
CA MET A 34 3.31 -1.33 5.65
C MET A 34 2.66 -1.78 6.97
N PHE A 35 1.48 -1.27 7.31
CA PHE A 35 0.77 -1.63 8.54
C PHE A 35 0.34 -3.09 8.55
N VAL A 36 -0.22 -3.59 7.45
CA VAL A 36 -0.64 -5.00 7.35
C VAL A 36 0.55 -5.93 7.63
N LEU A 37 1.70 -5.66 7.00
CA LEU A 37 2.90 -6.47 7.20
C LEU A 37 3.56 -6.28 8.57
N ALA A 38 3.53 -5.07 9.11
CA ALA A 38 4.04 -4.81 10.45
C ALA A 38 3.23 -5.59 11.49
N VAL A 39 1.90 -5.52 11.42
CA VAL A 39 0.99 -6.22 12.34
C VAL A 39 1.15 -7.73 12.20
N SER A 40 1.18 -8.27 10.97
CA SER A 40 1.43 -9.70 10.77
C SER A 40 2.78 -10.13 11.36
N SER A 41 3.82 -9.30 11.23
CA SER A 41 5.15 -9.60 11.80
C SER A 41 5.12 -9.57 13.33
N PHE A 42 4.40 -8.63 13.96
CA PHE A 42 4.33 -8.59 15.43
C PHE A 42 3.51 -9.73 16.03
N ILE A 43 2.50 -10.23 15.32
CA ILE A 43 1.67 -11.37 15.78
C ILE A 43 2.37 -12.71 15.54
N THR A 44 3.22 -12.80 14.52
CA THR A 44 3.85 -14.06 14.10
C THR A 44 4.96 -14.49 15.09
N PRO A 45 4.97 -15.76 15.54
CA PRO A 45 6.06 -16.29 16.36
C PRO A 45 7.40 -16.27 15.62
N SER A 46 8.49 -16.02 16.35
CA SER A 46 9.82 -15.74 15.78
C SER A 46 10.41 -16.80 14.86
N GLU A 47 9.92 -18.03 14.93
CA GLU A 47 10.38 -19.17 14.13
C GLU A 47 9.62 -19.36 12.83
N ARG A 48 8.60 -18.54 12.52
CA ARG A 48 7.74 -18.73 11.33
C ARG A 48 7.77 -17.56 10.35
N PRO A 49 8.92 -17.27 9.72
CA PRO A 49 9.01 -16.18 8.74
C PRO A 49 8.14 -16.41 7.48
N GLU A 50 7.69 -17.65 7.26
CA GLU A 50 6.74 -18.05 6.22
C GLU A 50 5.44 -17.24 6.24
N VAL A 51 4.97 -16.82 7.42
CA VAL A 51 3.71 -16.06 7.55
C VAL A 51 3.83 -14.67 6.92
N ILE A 52 5.00 -14.04 6.99
CA ILE A 52 5.25 -12.74 6.36
C ILE A 52 5.22 -12.87 4.84
N LEU A 53 5.78 -13.98 4.31
CA LEU A 53 5.78 -14.28 2.89
C LEU A 53 4.37 -14.56 2.37
N LEU A 54 3.56 -15.31 3.13
CA LEU A 54 2.14 -15.53 2.81
C LEU A 54 1.33 -14.24 2.84
N THR A 55 1.58 -13.38 3.84
CA THR A 55 0.88 -12.09 3.95
C THR A 55 1.24 -11.18 2.78
N LEU A 56 2.51 -11.15 2.36
CA LEU A 56 2.95 -10.43 1.17
C LEU A 56 2.28 -10.99 -0.10
N PHE A 57 2.18 -12.31 -0.23
CA PHE A 57 1.58 -12.94 -1.41
C PHE A 57 0.07 -12.65 -1.51
N ILE A 58 -0.68 -12.90 -0.44
CA ILE A 58 -2.13 -12.67 -0.39
C ILE A 58 -2.44 -11.17 -0.51
N GLY A 59 -1.70 -10.32 0.21
CA GLY A 59 -1.83 -8.88 0.12
C GLY A 59 -1.47 -8.33 -1.27
N GLY A 60 -0.45 -8.89 -1.92
CA GLY A 60 -0.07 -8.56 -3.28
C GLY A 60 -1.15 -8.94 -4.29
N MET A 61 -1.74 -10.14 -4.17
CA MET A 61 -2.87 -10.53 -5.01
C MET A 61 -4.07 -9.58 -4.85
N ALA A 62 -4.39 -9.20 -3.61
CA ALA A 62 -5.46 -8.24 -3.32
C ALA A 62 -5.16 -6.85 -3.91
N ALA A 63 -3.91 -6.38 -3.80
CA ALA A 63 -3.47 -5.10 -4.37
C ALA A 63 -3.58 -5.09 -5.90
N VAL A 64 -3.20 -6.19 -6.57
CA VAL A 64 -3.34 -6.33 -8.03
C VAL A 64 -4.80 -6.33 -8.45
N PHE A 65 -5.65 -7.09 -7.76
CA PHE A 65 -7.08 -7.15 -8.05
C PHE A 65 -7.74 -5.77 -7.92
N LEU A 66 -7.45 -5.05 -6.84
CA LEU A 66 -7.97 -3.70 -6.61
C LEU A 66 -7.41 -2.70 -7.62
N GLY A 67 -6.12 -2.77 -7.95
CA GLY A 67 -5.50 -1.90 -8.96
C GLY A 67 -6.12 -2.04 -10.35
N ILE A 68 -6.48 -3.26 -10.75
CA ILE A 68 -7.20 -3.50 -12.02
C ILE A 68 -8.61 -2.90 -11.96
N GLN A 69 -9.30 -3.01 -10.83
CA GLN A 69 -10.67 -2.51 -10.68
C GLN A 69 -10.74 -0.98 -10.63
N SER A 70 -9.80 -0.32 -9.95
CA SER A 70 -9.76 1.14 -9.82
C SER A 70 -9.02 1.85 -10.95
N ASN A 71 -8.27 1.12 -11.79
CA ASN A 71 -7.37 1.67 -12.81
C ASN A 71 -6.25 2.57 -12.23
N GLU A 72 -5.99 2.47 -10.92
CA GLU A 72 -5.01 3.27 -10.18
C GLU A 72 -3.66 2.55 -10.06
N TRP A 73 -2.96 2.43 -11.19
CA TRP A 73 -1.70 1.69 -11.31
C TRP A 73 -0.59 2.22 -10.39
N VAL A 74 -0.54 3.54 -10.19
CA VAL A 74 0.48 4.19 -9.35
C VAL A 74 0.34 3.76 -7.88
N ALA A 75 -0.89 3.70 -7.38
CA ALA A 75 -1.19 3.29 -6.02
C ALA A 75 -0.96 1.79 -5.78
N MET A 76 -1.15 0.97 -6.82
CA MET A 76 -0.81 -0.45 -6.78
C MET A 76 0.71 -0.64 -6.64
N VAL A 77 1.50 0.02 -7.50
CA VAL A 77 2.97 -0.08 -7.46
C VAL A 77 3.51 0.43 -6.13
N SER A 78 2.99 1.56 -5.61
CA SER A 78 3.44 2.09 -4.32
C SER A 78 3.20 1.12 -3.17
N ALA A 79 2.02 0.49 -3.09
CA ALA A 79 1.71 -0.53 -2.09
C ALA A 79 2.61 -1.77 -2.18
N VAL A 80 2.82 -2.28 -3.40
CA VAL A 80 3.66 -3.48 -3.60
C VAL A 80 5.11 -3.18 -3.19
N VAL A 81 5.66 -2.06 -3.63
CA VAL A 81 7.04 -1.66 -3.30
C VAL A 81 7.21 -1.43 -1.80
N SER A 82 6.31 -0.68 -1.16
CA SER A 82 6.38 -0.46 0.29
C SER A 82 6.22 -1.76 1.06
N GLY A 83 5.33 -2.65 0.62
CA GLY A 83 5.14 -3.97 1.22
C GLY A 83 6.41 -4.82 1.16
N ILE A 84 7.06 -4.89 -0.01
CA ILE A 84 8.34 -5.61 -0.17
C ILE A 84 9.41 -5.04 0.75
N ILE A 85 9.55 -3.71 0.82
CA ILE A 85 10.53 -3.05 1.70
C ILE A 85 10.28 -3.42 3.17
N THR A 86 9.03 -3.37 3.63
CA THR A 86 8.68 -3.75 5.01
C THR A 86 8.97 -5.22 5.28
N ALA A 87 8.62 -6.12 4.35
CA ALA A 87 8.94 -7.54 4.49
C ALA A 87 10.45 -7.75 4.61
N ILE A 88 11.26 -7.18 3.72
CA ILE A 88 12.73 -7.28 3.75
C ILE A 88 13.29 -6.79 5.10
N TYR A 89 12.78 -5.66 5.62
CA TYR A 89 13.19 -5.13 6.91
C TYR A 89 12.94 -6.12 8.05
N PHE A 90 11.74 -6.72 8.10
CA PHE A 90 11.42 -7.73 9.12
C PHE A 90 12.21 -9.02 8.93
N PHE A 91 12.36 -9.54 7.71
CA PHE A 91 13.19 -10.71 7.42
C PHE A 91 14.63 -10.52 7.92
N LYS A 92 15.23 -9.35 7.65
CA LYS A 92 16.58 -9.02 8.15
C LYS A 92 16.62 -8.97 9.67
N LYS A 93 15.58 -8.43 10.31
CA LYS A 93 15.45 -8.38 11.77
C LYS A 93 15.33 -9.78 12.39
N TYR A 94 14.57 -10.70 11.77
CA TYR A 94 14.48 -12.09 12.23
C TYR A 94 15.81 -12.82 12.06
N LYS A 95 16.49 -12.67 10.93
CA LYS A 95 17.81 -13.29 10.70
C LYS A 95 18.86 -12.86 11.73
N ASN A 96 18.84 -11.60 12.18
CA ASN A 96 19.78 -11.10 13.19
C ASN A 96 19.46 -11.55 14.63
N ARG A 97 18.29 -12.16 14.88
CA ARG A 97 17.85 -12.63 16.21
C ARG A 97 18.19 -14.11 16.47
N VAL A 98 18.45 -14.87 15.41
CA VAL A 98 18.89 -16.29 15.43
C VAL A 98 20.41 -16.32 15.40
#